data_AF-A0A7C5L9Z8-F1
#
_entry.id   AF-A0A7C5L9Z8-F1
#
_cell.length_a   1.000
_cell.length_b   1.000
_cell.length_c   1.000
_cell.angle_alpha   90.00
_cell.angle_beta   90.00
_cell.angle_gamma   90.00
#
_symmetry.space_group_name_H-M   'P 1'
#
loop_
_entity.id
_entity.type
_entity.pdbx_description
1 polymer ?
#
loop_
_entity_poly.entity_id
_entity_poly.type
_entity_poly.pdbx_seq_one_letter_code
_entity_poly.pdbx_strand_id
1 'polypeptide(L)'
;MKKRAIGPRIVFMKVECPPDKAEVNTVELLDEDGVEHVFRDGRQTTLKRLMKVLDGYDILVTWGGAERDVPILTAWSLHVGADPSPLHNLMHLDLQLFIKQHLKINGPELEKTARFLGARPKTDHLKTLEAVFDKLRKLIKTIKPELAL
;
A
#
# COMPACT_ATOMS: atom_id res chain seq x y z
N MET A 1 5.53 26.77 3.35
CA MET A 1 5.80 25.40 2.83
C MET A 1 6.89 24.78 3.70
N LYS A 2 6.60 23.66 4.38
CA LYS A 2 7.65 22.90 5.08
C LYS A 2 8.59 22.32 4.01
N LYS A 3 9.91 22.47 4.18
CA LYS A 3 10.90 21.82 3.33
C LYS A 3 10.71 20.31 3.47
N ARG A 4 10.29 19.64 2.38
CA ARG A 4 10.20 18.18 2.31
C ARG A 4 11.61 17.61 2.48
N ALA A 5 11.78 16.65 3.39
CA ALA A 5 13.04 15.92 3.49
C ALA A 5 13.30 15.21 2.17
N ILE A 6 14.55 15.23 1.69
CA ILE A 6 14.93 14.50 0.48
C ILE A 6 14.88 13.00 0.84
N GLY A 7 13.90 12.29 0.28
CA GLY A 7 13.64 10.87 0.55
C GLY A 7 12.58 10.32 -0.41
N PRO A 8 12.38 8.99 -0.44
CA PRO A 8 11.40 8.36 -1.30
C PRO A 8 9.99 8.85 -0.97
N ARG A 9 9.14 8.93 -1.99
CA ARG A 9 7.71 9.24 -1.86
C ARG A 9 6.97 7.94 -1.60
N ILE A 10 6.33 7.84 -0.44
CA ILE A 10 5.67 6.62 0.02
C ILE A 10 4.16 6.78 -0.05
N VAL A 11 3.47 5.73 -0.51
CA VAL A 11 2.02 5.65 -0.50
C VAL A 11 1.56 4.32 0.11
N PHE A 12 0.55 4.40 0.97
CA PHE A 12 -0.16 3.28 1.55
C PHE A 12 -1.39 2.97 0.70
N MET A 13 -1.64 1.71 0.40
CA MET A 13 -2.76 1.29 -0.45
C MET A 13 -3.59 0.19 0.18
N LYS A 14 -4.89 0.27 -0.06
CA LYS A 14 -5.89 -0.75 0.22
C LYS A 14 -6.79 -0.90 -1.00
N VAL A 15 -7.02 -2.13 -1.42
CA VAL A 15 -8.00 -2.45 -2.46
C VAL A 15 -9.18 -3.17 -1.84
N GLU A 16 -10.39 -2.69 -2.13
CA GLU A 16 -11.64 -3.37 -1.81
C GLU A 16 -12.19 -4.06 -3.05
N CYS A 17 -12.29 -5.38 -2.97
CA CYS A 17 -12.93 -6.22 -3.97
C CYS A 17 -14.12 -6.95 -3.32
N PRO A 18 -15.28 -7.05 -3.99
CA PRO A 18 -16.34 -7.96 -3.57
C PRO A 18 -15.79 -9.40 -3.48
N PRO A 19 -16.17 -10.17 -2.46
CA PRO A 19 -15.66 -11.54 -2.28
C PRO A 19 -16.07 -12.51 -3.40
N ASP A 20 -17.10 -12.16 -4.16
CA ASP A 20 -17.71 -12.97 -5.23
C ASP A 20 -17.38 -12.48 -6.65
N LYS A 21 -16.61 -11.39 -6.79
CA LYS A 21 -16.30 -10.79 -8.09
C LYS A 21 -14.83 -10.48 -8.24
N ALA A 22 -14.29 -10.76 -9.43
CA ALA A 22 -12.97 -10.29 -9.86
C ALA A 22 -13.03 -8.80 -10.29
N GLU A 23 -13.72 -7.96 -9.51
CA GLU A 23 -13.93 -6.55 -9.79
C GLU A 23 -13.39 -5.70 -8.64
N VAL A 24 -12.71 -4.62 -8.98
CA VAL A 24 -12.22 -3.66 -8.00
C VAL A 24 -13.30 -2.63 -7.74
N ASN A 25 -13.83 -2.57 -6.51
CA ASN A 25 -14.83 -1.58 -6.12
C ASN A 25 -14.17 -0.23 -5.82
N THR A 26 -13.18 -0.28 -4.92
CA THR A 26 -12.51 0.91 -4.39
C THR A 26 -11.01 0.66 -4.29
N VAL A 27 -10.22 1.65 -4.67
CA VAL A 27 -8.81 1.75 -4.31
C VAL A 27 -8.62 3.00 -3.48
N GLU A 28 -8.09 2.83 -2.28
CA GLU A 28 -7.79 3.92 -1.35
C GLU A 28 -6.27 4.06 -1.25
N LEU A 29 -5.79 5.30 -1.35
CA LEU A 29 -4.40 5.68 -1.14
C LEU A 29 -4.30 6.71 -0.03
N LEU A 30 -3.22 6.64 0.75
CA LEU A 30 -2.80 7.64 1.72
C LEU A 30 -1.29 7.85 1.54
N ASP A 31 -0.83 9.07 1.32
CA ASP A 31 0.60 9.37 1.33
C ASP A 31 1.10 9.78 2.73
N GLU A 32 2.43 9.83 2.90
CA GLU A 32 3.06 10.26 4.17
C GLU A 32 2.83 11.74 4.52
N ASP A 33 2.39 12.56 3.57
CA ASP A 33 2.01 13.95 3.81
C ASP A 33 0.53 14.05 4.30
N GLY A 34 -0.18 12.93 4.37
CA GLY A 34 -1.57 12.81 4.81
C GLY A 34 -2.60 13.07 3.70
N VAL A 35 -2.18 13.07 2.43
CA VAL A 35 -3.07 13.23 1.28
C VAL A 35 -3.75 11.91 0.97
N GLU A 36 -5.08 11.93 0.97
CA GLU A 36 -5.92 10.77 0.67
C GLU A 36 -6.42 10.85 -0.78
N HIS A 37 -6.34 9.73 -1.51
CA HIS A 37 -6.97 9.56 -2.81
C HIS A 37 -7.91 8.36 -2.78
N VAL A 38 -9.14 8.53 -3.29
CA VAL A 38 -10.11 7.44 -3.38
C VAL A 38 -10.60 7.29 -4.81
N PHE A 39 -10.39 6.11 -5.36
CA PHE A 39 -10.78 5.72 -6.71
C PHE A 39 -11.93 4.72 -6.60
N ARG A 40 -13.10 5.09 -7.09
CA ARG A 40 -14.31 4.26 -7.07
C ARG A 40 -14.72 3.92 -8.50
N ASP A 41 -15.61 2.93 -8.65
CA ASP A 41 -16.41 2.62 -9.85
C ASP A 41 -15.84 1.64 -10.88
N GLY A 42 -14.62 1.11 -10.69
CA GLY A 42 -14.09 0.04 -11.53
C GLY A 42 -13.91 0.39 -13.03
N ARG A 43 -14.06 1.66 -13.43
CA ARG A 43 -13.92 2.08 -14.84
C ARG A 43 -12.48 2.24 -15.29
N GLN A 44 -12.21 2.02 -16.57
CA GLN A 44 -10.89 2.23 -17.18
C GLN A 44 -10.32 3.64 -16.92
N THR A 45 -11.16 4.68 -16.95
CA THR A 45 -10.75 6.07 -16.66
C THR A 45 -10.27 6.24 -15.22
N THR A 46 -10.90 5.53 -14.28
CA THR A 46 -10.53 5.51 -12.87
C THR A 46 -9.17 4.84 -12.70
N LEU A 47 -8.96 3.71 -13.36
CA LEU A 47 -7.68 3.02 -13.35
C LEU A 47 -6.53 3.85 -13.95
N LYS A 48 -6.77 4.53 -15.08
CA LYS A 48 -5.77 5.44 -15.67
C LYS A 48 -5.38 6.58 -14.72
N ARG A 49 -6.36 7.13 -13.96
CA ARG A 49 -6.07 8.14 -12.94
C ARG A 49 -5.29 7.56 -11.77
N LEU A 50 -5.63 6.35 -11.32
CA LEU A 50 -4.88 5.64 -10.29
C LEU A 50 -3.42 5.45 -10.72
N MET A 51 -3.18 4.90 -11.92
CA MET A 51 -1.83 4.68 -12.43
C MET A 51 -1.02 5.98 -12.53
N LYS A 52 -1.66 7.06 -12.98
CA LYS A 52 -1.02 8.39 -13.01
C LYS A 52 -0.65 8.92 -11.62
N VAL A 53 -1.47 8.64 -10.60
CA VAL A 53 -1.16 9.01 -9.22
C VAL A 53 -0.04 8.14 -8.66
N LEU A 54 -0.06 6.84 -8.94
CA LEU A 54 0.97 5.88 -8.52
C LEU A 54 2.36 6.20 -9.10
N ASP A 55 2.44 6.70 -10.33
CA ASP A 55 3.68 7.21 -10.95
C ASP A 55 4.33 8.38 -10.17
N GLY A 56 3.55 8.99 -9.27
CA GLY A 56 3.99 10.01 -8.32
C GLY A 56 4.64 9.46 -7.04
N TYR A 57 4.88 8.16 -6.94
CA TYR A 57 5.47 7.54 -5.75
C TYR A 57 6.65 6.64 -6.11
N ASP A 58 7.46 6.32 -5.11
CA ASP A 58 8.63 5.45 -5.24
C ASP A 58 8.42 4.12 -4.48
N ILE A 59 7.65 4.15 -3.39
CA ILE A 59 7.37 2.99 -2.54
C ILE A 59 5.86 2.83 -2.35
N LEU A 60 5.38 1.62 -2.59
CA LEU A 60 4.02 1.18 -2.30
C LEU A 60 4.02 0.31 -1.05
N VAL A 61 3.25 0.70 -0.03
CA VAL A 61 3.10 -0.05 1.21
C VAL A 61 1.69 -0.64 1.29
N THR A 62 1.60 -1.95 1.57
CA THR A 62 0.31 -2.67 1.68
C THR A 62 0.29 -3.59 2.89
N TRP A 63 -0.91 -4.08 3.25
CA TRP A 63 -1.09 -5.18 4.19
C TRP A 63 -1.68 -6.41 3.46
N GLY A 64 -0.85 -7.40 3.13
CA GLY A 64 -1.30 -8.58 2.37
C GLY A 64 -1.64 -8.27 0.90
N GLY A 65 -1.19 -7.12 0.39
CA GLY A 65 -1.44 -6.68 -0.97
C GLY A 65 -0.60 -7.39 -2.03
N ALA A 66 0.51 -8.05 -1.65
CA ALA A 66 1.36 -8.78 -2.59
C ALA A 66 0.63 -9.96 -3.24
N GLU A 67 -0.18 -10.67 -2.44
CA GLU A 67 -0.90 -11.86 -2.89
C GLU A 67 -2.26 -11.53 -3.52
N ARG A 68 -2.79 -10.32 -3.30
CA ARG A 68 -4.16 -9.96 -3.72
C ARG A 68 -4.24 -8.62 -4.45
N ASP A 69 -3.93 -7.53 -3.77
CA ASP A 69 -4.21 -6.17 -4.24
C ASP A 69 -3.42 -5.81 -5.50
N VAL A 70 -2.11 -6.10 -5.55
CA VAL A 70 -1.28 -5.86 -6.74
C VAL A 70 -1.67 -6.78 -7.90
N PRO A 71 -1.85 -8.11 -7.70
CA PRO A 71 -2.34 -9.00 -8.74
C PRO A 71 -3.69 -8.59 -9.33
N ILE A 72 -4.68 -8.21 -8.50
CA ILE A 72 -6.02 -7.87 -9.00
C ILE A 72 -6.02 -6.54 -9.77
N LEU A 73 -5.25 -5.55 -9.34
CA LEU A 73 -5.07 -4.30 -10.10
C LEU A 73 -4.34 -4.54 -11.42
N THR A 74 -3.38 -5.47 -11.44
CA THR A 74 -2.69 -5.88 -12.67
C THR A 74 -3.68 -6.56 -13.62
N ALA A 75 -4.46 -7.52 -13.14
CA ALA A 75 -5.48 -8.21 -13.92
C ALA A 75 -6.53 -7.23 -14.47
N TRP A 76 -7.00 -6.30 -13.64
CA TRP A 76 -7.92 -5.24 -14.05
C TRP A 76 -7.32 -4.37 -15.15
N SER A 77 -6.05 -3.97 -15.02
CA SER A 77 -5.33 -3.18 -16.04
C SER A 77 -5.28 -3.90 -17.37
N LEU A 78 -4.89 -5.17 -17.37
CA LEU A 78 -4.84 -5.99 -18.58
C LEU A 78 -6.23 -6.17 -19.19
N HIS A 79 -7.25 -6.41 -18.37
CA HIS A 79 -8.63 -6.61 -18.81
C HIS A 79 -9.19 -5.38 -19.56
N VAL A 80 -8.87 -4.17 -19.09
CA VAL A 80 -9.35 -2.91 -19.71
C VAL A 80 -8.35 -2.29 -20.68
N GLY A 81 -7.25 -2.97 -21.00
CA GLY A 81 -6.19 -2.45 -21.90
C GLY A 81 -5.50 -1.17 -21.37
N ALA A 82 -5.32 -1.07 -20.06
CA ALA A 82 -4.49 -0.05 -19.42
C ALA A 82 -3.09 -0.59 -19.12
N ASP A 83 -2.09 0.29 -19.12
CA ASP A 83 -0.71 -0.06 -18.78
C ASP A 83 -0.55 -0.26 -17.26
N PRO A 84 -0.18 -1.47 -16.78
CA PRO A 84 0.05 -1.71 -15.36
C PRO A 84 1.45 -1.26 -14.90
N SER A 85 2.35 -0.84 -15.80
CA SER A 85 3.75 -0.55 -15.46
C SER A 85 3.93 0.42 -14.27
N PRO A 86 3.13 1.51 -14.12
CA PRO A 86 3.27 2.39 -12.95
C PRO A 86 3.09 1.68 -11.60
N LEU A 87 2.27 0.63 -11.53
CA LEU A 87 2.11 -0.18 -10.32
C LEU A 87 3.36 -1.04 -10.03
N HIS A 88 4.02 -1.54 -11.07
CA HIS A 88 5.18 -2.45 -10.97
C HIS A 88 6.52 -1.72 -10.92
N ASN A 89 6.57 -0.44 -11.28
CA ASN A 89 7.76 0.40 -11.13
C ASN A 89 8.01 0.81 -9.67
N LEU A 90 7.00 0.70 -8.81
CA LEU A 90 7.10 0.98 -7.38
C LEU A 90 7.87 -0.12 -6.66
N MET A 91 8.72 0.27 -5.71
CA MET A 91 9.23 -0.69 -4.73
C MET A 91 8.08 -1.10 -3.81
N HIS A 92 7.67 -2.37 -3.91
CA HIS A 92 6.55 -2.88 -3.11
C HIS A 92 7.02 -3.43 -1.77
N LEU A 93 6.45 -2.89 -0.68
CA LEU A 93 6.65 -3.34 0.69
C LEU A 93 5.32 -3.84 1.27
N ASP A 94 5.16 -5.16 1.29
CA ASP A 94 4.05 -5.78 2.02
C ASP A 94 4.43 -6.01 3.49
N LEU A 95 3.81 -5.27 4.41
CA LEU A 95 4.12 -5.36 5.83
C LEU A 95 3.67 -6.67 6.46
N GLN A 96 2.59 -7.29 5.96
CA GLN A 96 2.15 -8.58 6.48
C GLN A 96 3.21 -9.64 6.18
N LEU A 97 3.71 -9.66 4.95
CA LEU A 97 4.77 -10.56 4.53
C LEU A 97 6.09 -10.27 5.26
N PHE A 98 6.48 -8.99 5.36
CA PHE A 98 7.69 -8.57 6.07
C PHE A 98 7.69 -9.06 7.53
N ILE A 99 6.58 -8.86 8.25
CA ILE A 99 6.44 -9.27 9.65
C ILE A 99 6.49 -10.79 9.78
N LYS A 100 5.80 -11.52 8.91
CA LYS A 100 5.85 -12.99 8.88
C LYS A 100 7.28 -13.49 8.67
N GLN A 101 8.03 -12.87 7.76
CA GLN A 101 9.38 -13.29 7.40
C GLN A 101 10.41 -12.96 8.49
N HIS A 102 10.39 -11.74 9.01
CA HIS A 102 11.45 -11.21 9.88
C HIS A 102 11.12 -11.26 11.38
N LEU A 103 9.84 -11.19 11.76
CA LEU A 103 9.43 -11.22 13.18
C LEU A 103 8.78 -12.54 13.60
N LYS A 104 8.49 -13.44 12.64
CA LYS A 104 7.84 -14.74 12.87
C LYS A 104 6.49 -14.64 13.60
N ILE A 105 5.82 -13.50 13.46
CA ILE A 105 4.48 -13.30 14.01
C ILE A 105 3.48 -13.90 13.01
N ASN A 106 2.81 -14.97 13.44
CA ASN A 106 1.77 -15.64 12.67
C ASN A 106 0.41 -15.11 13.11
N GLY A 107 -0.31 -14.42 12.21
CA GLY A 107 -1.69 -13.99 12.48
C GLY A 107 -2.03 -12.68 11.77
N PRO A 108 -3.23 -12.57 11.15
CA PRO A 108 -3.35 -12.00 9.79
C PRO A 108 -3.92 -10.57 9.75
N GLU A 109 -4.34 -10.03 10.89
CA GLU A 109 -5.08 -8.77 10.97
C GLU A 109 -4.16 -7.62 11.39
N LEU A 110 -4.24 -6.55 10.60
CA LEU A 110 -3.45 -5.33 10.79
C LEU A 110 -3.62 -4.75 12.20
N GLU A 111 -4.83 -4.75 12.75
CA GLU A 111 -5.17 -4.14 14.03
C GLU A 111 -4.54 -4.90 15.21
N LYS A 112 -4.53 -6.23 15.15
CA LYS A 112 -3.90 -7.08 16.17
C LYS A 112 -2.39 -6.87 16.16
N THR A 113 -1.79 -6.83 14.97
CA THR A 113 -0.36 -6.56 14.81
C THR A 113 0.01 -5.14 15.27
N ALA A 114 -0.81 -4.14 14.95
CA ALA A 114 -0.62 -2.78 15.42
C ALA A 114 -0.55 -2.71 16.94
N ARG A 115 -1.53 -3.32 17.64
CA ARG A 115 -1.54 -3.39 19.11
C ARG A 115 -0.29 -4.06 19.66
N PHE A 116 0.12 -5.19 19.06
CA PHE A 116 1.31 -5.92 19.48
C PHE A 116 2.59 -5.09 19.38
N LEU A 117 2.74 -4.33 18.27
CA LEU A 117 3.88 -3.43 18.05
C LEU A 117 3.80 -2.12 18.85
N GLY A 118 2.76 -1.94 19.66
CA GLY A 118 2.51 -0.69 20.40
C GLY A 118 2.17 0.50 19.49
N ALA A 119 1.71 0.25 18.26
CA ALA A 119 0.99 1.23 17.45
C ALA A 119 -0.47 1.27 17.91
N ARG A 120 -1.05 2.46 18.06
CA ARG A 120 -2.48 2.59 18.37
C ARG A 120 -3.26 2.38 17.07
N PRO A 121 -4.11 1.34 16.95
CA PRO A 121 -4.97 1.19 15.79
C PRO A 121 -5.87 2.40 15.65
N LYS A 122 -6.13 2.78 14.41
CA LYS A 122 -7.03 3.86 14.04
C LYS A 122 -8.33 3.25 13.52
N THR A 123 -9.38 4.05 13.44
CA THR A 123 -10.64 3.63 12.80
C THR A 123 -10.42 3.39 11.29
N ASP A 124 -9.48 4.13 10.71
CA ASP A 124 -9.10 4.04 9.32
C ASP A 124 -8.00 2.99 9.10
N HIS A 125 -8.18 2.15 8.08
CA HIS A 125 -7.25 1.06 7.76
C HIS A 125 -5.88 1.59 7.33
N LEU A 126 -5.83 2.58 6.44
CA LEU A 126 -4.58 3.13 5.92
C LEU A 126 -3.79 3.86 7.00
N LYS A 127 -4.47 4.60 7.90
CA LYS A 127 -3.81 5.24 9.06
C LYS A 127 -3.30 4.21 10.07
N THR A 128 -3.95 3.06 10.17
CA THR A 128 -3.40 1.95 10.97
C THR A 128 -2.17 1.34 10.30
N LEU A 129 -2.20 1.18 8.98
CA LEU A 129 -1.08 0.67 8.20
C LEU A 129 0.15 1.60 8.28
N GLU A 130 -0.06 2.90 8.11
CA GLU A 130 0.95 3.95 8.31
C GLU A 130 1.55 3.87 9.72
N ALA A 131 0.72 3.77 10.77
CA ALA A 131 1.22 3.68 12.13
C ALA A 131 2.08 2.42 12.39
N VAL A 132 1.74 1.30 11.74
CA VAL A 132 2.56 0.08 11.78
C VAL A 132 3.87 0.27 11.03
N PHE A 133 3.82 0.87 9.84
CA PHE A 133 5.01 1.22 9.06
C PHE A 133 5.98 2.08 9.88
N ASP A 134 5.49 3.14 10.53
CA ASP A 134 6.30 4.03 11.36
C ASP A 134 6.99 3.32 12.52
N LYS A 135 6.30 2.37 13.17
CA LYS A 135 6.93 1.54 14.22
C LYS A 135 8.05 0.68 13.68
N LEU A 136 7.91 0.19 12.46
CA LEU A 136 8.87 -0.70 11.82
C LEU A 136 9.95 0.04 11.04
N ARG A 137 9.78 1.34 10.74
CA ARG A 137 10.61 2.09 9.79
C ARG A 137 12.11 1.96 10.02
N LYS A 138 12.56 2.07 11.27
CA LYS A 138 13.98 1.93 11.64
C LYS A 138 14.51 0.51 11.32
N LEU A 139 13.71 -0.50 11.61
CA LEU A 139 14.06 -1.89 11.33
C LEU A 139 14.05 -2.15 9.82
N ILE A 140 13.02 -1.67 9.12
CA ILE A 140 12.91 -1.79 7.66
C ILE A 140 14.13 -1.13 6.99
N LYS A 141 14.51 0.09 7.40
CA LYS A 141 15.71 0.77 6.89
C LYS A 141 16.99 -0.07 7.07
N THR A 142 17.07 -0.81 8.17
CA THR A 142 18.23 -1.66 8.47
C THR A 142 18.25 -2.93 7.61
N ILE A 143 17.09 -3.57 7.43
CA ILE A 143 16.97 -4.86 6.73
C ILE A 143 16.87 -4.68 5.21
N LYS A 144 16.26 -3.58 4.76
CA LYS A 144 15.98 -3.22 3.38
C LYS A 144 16.59 -1.88 3.02
N PRO A 145 17.93 -1.75 3.03
CA PRO A 145 18.61 -0.48 2.74
C PRO A 145 18.32 0.04 1.33
N GLU A 146 17.91 -0.83 0.39
CA GLU A 146 17.50 -0.47 -0.97
C GLU A 146 16.31 0.49 -1.02
N LEU A 147 15.47 0.52 0.03
CA LEU A 147 14.31 1.40 0.09
C LEU A 147 14.68 2.87 0.41
N ALA A 148 15.92 3.16 0.84
CA ALA A 148 16.38 4.51 1.16
C ALA A 148 15.48 5.31 2.15
N LEU A 149 14.85 4.60 3.11
CA LEU A 149 13.93 5.15 4.14
C LEU A 149 14.60 6.05 5.20
#